data_AF-A0A3N5EIU3-F1
#
_entry.id   AF-A0A3N5EIU3-F1
#
_cell.length_a   1.000
_cell.length_b   1.000
_cell.length_c   1.000
_cell.angle_alpha   90.00
_cell.angle_beta   90.00
_cell.angle_gamma   90.00
#
_symmetry.space_group_name_H-M   'P 1'
#
loop_
_entity.id
_entity.type
_entity.pdbx_description
1 polymer ?
#
loop_
_entity_poly.entity_id
_entity_poly.type
_entity_poly.pdbx_seq_one_letter_code
_entity_poly.pdbx_strand_id
1 'polypeptide(L)'
;MVTTNSNPNGSKADTNIPLDDKGHRKLIEIHSHIKNLLNSGGNKNDLTEIFFALSYFYENYLIKEEILLKRMGYPNLECHSESHKTFIRKIEKLKDSINKDAMRVLKELDIFILDWVKDHEATYNA
;
A
#
# COMPACT_ATOMS: atom_id res chain seq x y z
N MET A 1 3.90 19.45 29.24
CA MET A 1 3.06 18.25 29.48
C MET A 1 2.09 18.16 28.32
N VAL A 2 2.37 17.32 27.33
CA VAL A 2 1.45 17.11 26.20
C VAL A 2 0.52 15.98 26.60
N THR A 3 -0.76 16.30 26.77
CA THR A 3 -1.82 15.39 27.18
C THR A 3 -2.18 14.46 26.01
N THR A 4 -1.97 13.16 26.20
CA THR A 4 -2.47 12.10 25.31
C THR A 4 -3.98 11.98 25.49
N ASN A 5 -4.75 12.25 24.43
CA ASN A 5 -6.18 11.98 24.42
C ASN A 5 -6.38 10.54 23.91
N SER A 6 -6.77 9.63 24.81
CA SER A 6 -7.01 8.23 24.48
C SER A 6 -8.47 8.01 24.09
N ASN A 7 -8.71 7.67 22.82
CA ASN A 7 -10.02 7.21 22.32
C ASN A 7 -10.15 5.68 22.55
N PRO A 8 -11.22 5.16 23.19
CA PRO A 8 -11.26 3.77 23.66
C PRO A 8 -11.81 2.74 22.65
N ASN A 9 -11.92 3.05 21.35
CA ASN A 9 -12.25 2.06 20.32
C ASN A 9 -11.68 2.47 18.95
N GLY A 10 -10.62 1.80 18.50
CA GLY A 10 -10.03 2.01 17.17
C GLY A 10 -8.73 1.23 17.02
N SER A 11 -8.53 0.60 15.87
CA SER A 11 -7.35 -0.19 15.52
C SER A 11 -6.03 0.52 15.88
N LYS A 12 -5.03 -0.22 16.36
CA LYS A 12 -3.63 0.26 16.49
C LYS A 12 -3.08 0.54 15.09
N ALA A 13 -3.37 1.71 14.52
CA ALA A 13 -2.75 2.16 13.27
C ALA A 13 -2.66 3.70 13.18
N ASP A 14 -2.81 4.43 14.29
CA ASP A 14 -2.54 5.87 14.30
C ASP A 14 -1.03 6.09 14.49
N THR A 15 -0.23 5.80 13.46
CA THR A 15 1.08 6.45 13.35
C THR A 15 0.76 7.93 13.21
N ASN A 16 1.37 8.83 13.99
CA ASN A 16 1.00 10.27 14.01
C ASN A 16 1.40 11.02 12.70
N ILE A 17 1.34 10.37 11.53
CA ILE A 17 1.75 10.85 10.22
C ILE A 17 0.49 10.91 9.32
N PRO A 18 -0.16 12.08 9.17
CA PRO A 18 -1.45 12.20 8.45
C PRO A 18 -1.44 11.80 6.97
N LEU A 19 -0.25 11.69 6.36
CA LEU A 19 -0.08 11.28 4.98
C LEU A 19 -0.14 9.75 4.82
N ASP A 20 0.37 9.03 5.83
CA ASP A 20 0.34 7.56 5.97
C ASP A 20 -1.12 7.08 6.01
N ASP A 21 -1.93 7.67 6.88
CA ASP A 21 -3.37 7.43 6.99
C ASP A 21 -4.13 7.48 5.64
N LYS A 22 -3.80 8.47 4.79
CA LYS A 22 -4.43 8.62 3.49
C LYS A 22 -3.90 7.60 2.48
N GLY A 23 -2.61 7.27 2.56
CA GLY A 23 -1.99 6.22 1.75
C GLY A 23 -2.59 4.86 2.07
N HIS A 24 -2.59 4.46 3.34
CA HIS A 24 -3.16 3.19 3.81
C HIS A 24 -4.62 3.05 3.43
N ARG A 25 -5.46 4.07 3.66
CA ARG A 25 -6.86 4.03 3.21
C ARG A 25 -6.96 3.82 1.70
N LYS A 26 -6.14 4.50 0.90
CA LYS A 26 -6.18 4.35 -0.55
C LYS A 26 -5.77 2.95 -1.00
N LEU A 27 -4.76 2.36 -0.38
CA LEU A 27 -4.31 1.01 -0.71
C LEU A 27 -5.34 -0.06 -0.27
N ILE A 28 -6.00 0.14 0.88
CA ILE A 28 -7.11 -0.71 1.33
C ILE A 28 -8.30 -0.64 0.36
N GLU A 29 -8.65 0.55 -0.17
CA GLU A 29 -9.68 0.68 -1.21
C GLU A 29 -9.34 -0.14 -2.47
N ILE A 30 -8.08 -0.05 -2.94
CA ILE A 30 -7.59 -0.83 -4.09
C ILE A 30 -7.69 -2.32 -3.79
N HIS A 31 -7.27 -2.76 -2.60
CA HIS A 31 -7.35 -4.14 -2.17
C HIS A 31 -8.80 -4.65 -2.11
N SER A 32 -9.73 -3.85 -1.58
CA SER A 32 -11.17 -4.17 -1.61
C SER A 32 -11.70 -4.33 -3.03
N HIS A 33 -11.25 -3.49 -3.97
CA HIS A 33 -11.62 -3.65 -5.39
C HIS A 33 -11.07 -4.97 -5.96
N ILE A 34 -9.81 -5.32 -5.69
CA ILE A 34 -9.24 -6.62 -6.09
C ILE A 34 -10.09 -7.79 -5.59
N LYS A 35 -10.49 -7.77 -4.32
CA LYS A 35 -11.34 -8.82 -3.72
C LYS A 35 -12.69 -8.94 -4.39
N ASN A 36 -13.30 -7.81 -4.76
CA ASN A 36 -14.56 -7.83 -5.49
C ASN A 36 -14.40 -8.49 -6.85
N LEU A 37 -13.33 -8.15 -7.59
CA LEU A 37 -13.02 -8.75 -8.90
C LEU A 37 -12.69 -10.24 -8.79
N LEU A 38 -12.04 -10.68 -7.71
CA LEU A 38 -11.81 -12.10 -7.45
C LEU A 38 -13.13 -12.88 -7.30
N ASN A 39 -14.15 -12.27 -6.70
CA ASN A 39 -15.46 -12.89 -6.50
C ASN A 39 -16.35 -12.83 -7.75
N SER A 40 -16.27 -11.75 -8.54
CA SER A 40 -17.11 -11.54 -9.72
C SER A 40 -16.52 -12.04 -11.03
N GLY A 41 -15.23 -12.44 -11.05
CA GLY A 41 -14.55 -12.91 -12.26
C GLY A 41 -13.93 -11.78 -13.07
N GLY A 42 -12.95 -11.09 -12.49
CA GLY A 42 -12.25 -9.98 -13.12
C GLY A 42 -11.49 -10.36 -14.40
N ASN A 43 -11.30 -9.36 -15.26
CA ASN A 43 -10.67 -9.49 -16.57
C ASN A 43 -9.45 -8.55 -16.71
N LYS A 44 -8.88 -8.53 -17.91
CA LYS A 44 -7.67 -7.73 -18.23
C LYS A 44 -7.89 -6.21 -18.11
N ASN A 45 -9.07 -5.71 -18.48
CA ASN A 45 -9.37 -4.29 -18.38
C ASN A 45 -9.44 -3.87 -16.91
N ASP A 46 -10.10 -4.67 -16.07
CA ASP A 46 -10.14 -4.42 -14.62
C ASP A 46 -8.72 -4.41 -14.02
N LEU A 47 -7.85 -5.35 -14.42
CA LEU A 47 -6.44 -5.34 -14.02
C LEU A 47 -5.71 -4.07 -14.47
N THR A 48 -5.99 -3.59 -15.68
CA THR A 48 -5.37 -2.36 -16.20
C THR A 48 -5.75 -1.16 -15.32
N GLU A 49 -7.01 -1.07 -14.90
CA GLU A 49 -7.48 -0.04 -13.96
C GLU A 49 -6.83 -0.18 -12.58
N ILE A 50 -6.69 -1.41 -12.07
CA ILE A 50 -6.02 -1.71 -10.80
C ILE A 50 -4.55 -1.26 -10.85
N PHE A 51 -3.81 -1.58 -11.90
CA PHE A 51 -2.42 -1.16 -12.06
C PHE A 51 -2.28 0.35 -12.21
N PHE A 52 -3.22 1.01 -12.89
CA PHE A 52 -3.26 2.47 -12.94
C PHE A 52 -3.46 3.07 -11.54
N ALA A 53 -4.40 2.52 -10.75
CA ALA A 53 -4.64 2.95 -9.38
C ALA A 53 -3.43 2.72 -8.46
N LEU A 54 -2.73 1.58 -8.61
CA LEU A 54 -1.50 1.28 -7.87
C LEU A 54 -0.35 2.20 -8.26
N SER A 55 -0.24 2.55 -9.55
CA SER A 55 0.76 3.50 -10.04
C SER A 55 0.55 4.88 -9.46
N TYR A 56 -0.70 5.36 -9.56
CA TYR A 56 -1.10 6.60 -8.91
C TYR A 56 -0.82 6.58 -7.41
N PHE A 57 -1.08 5.45 -6.74
CA PHE A 57 -0.83 5.29 -5.31
C PHE A 57 0.66 5.47 -4.96
N TYR A 58 1.58 4.74 -5.60
CA TYR A 58 2.99 4.84 -5.23
C TYR A 58 3.59 6.21 -5.59
N GLU A 59 3.14 6.85 -6.67
CA GLU A 59 3.61 8.18 -7.07
C GLU A 59 3.12 9.28 -6.11
N ASN A 60 1.90 9.14 -5.57
CA ASN A 60 1.25 10.21 -4.82
C ASN A 60 1.31 10.06 -3.30
N TYR A 61 1.53 8.85 -2.78
CA TYR A 61 1.58 8.60 -1.34
C TYR A 61 2.99 8.21 -0.91
N LEU A 62 3.56 7.14 -1.45
CA LEU A 62 4.89 6.65 -1.02
C LEU A 62 6.00 7.68 -1.20
N ILE A 63 6.06 8.34 -2.37
CA ILE A 63 7.07 9.39 -2.62
C ILE A 63 6.90 10.57 -1.65
N LYS A 64 5.66 11.00 -1.40
CA LYS A 64 5.39 12.15 -0.51
C LYS A 64 5.70 11.81 0.94
N GLU A 65 5.47 10.56 1.33
CA GLU A 65 5.80 10.03 2.65
C GLU A 65 7.31 10.01 2.87
N GLU A 66 8.09 9.51 1.92
CA GLU A 66 9.56 9.56 2.02
C GLU A 66 10.08 10.99 2.15
N ILE A 67 9.50 11.95 1.42
CA ILE A 67 9.84 13.37 1.54
C ILE A 67 9.55 13.88 2.95
N LEU A 68 8.41 13.51 3.53
CA LEU A 68 8.02 13.90 4.87
C LEU A 68 8.93 13.28 5.94
N LEU A 69 9.14 11.96 5.88
CA LEU A 69 10.02 11.21 6.79
C LEU A 69 11.45 11.76 6.75
N LYS A 70 11.96 12.06 5.56
CA LYS A 70 13.28 12.70 5.39
C LYS A 70 13.34 14.07 6.06
N ARG A 71 12.31 14.91 5.91
CA ARG A 71 12.24 16.24 6.56
C ARG A 71 12.16 16.14 8.08
N MET A 72 11.56 15.08 8.59
CA MET A 72 11.44 14.81 10.02
C MET A 72 12.70 14.14 10.60
N GLY A 73 13.69 13.79 9.78
CA GLY A 73 14.88 13.09 10.23
C GLY A 73 14.59 11.67 10.72
N TYR A 74 13.63 10.98 10.10
CA TYR A 74 13.26 9.62 10.47
C TYR A 74 14.48 8.68 10.38
N PRO A 75 14.87 8.02 11.48
CA PRO A 75 16.15 7.29 11.56
C PRO A 75 16.21 6.08 10.63
N ASN A 76 15.08 5.44 10.35
CA ASN A 76 15.00 4.21 9.55
C ASN A 76 14.56 4.46 8.10
N LEU A 77 14.78 5.66 7.55
CA LEU A 77 14.36 6.04 6.21
C LEU A 77 14.85 5.09 5.12
N GLU A 78 16.08 4.57 5.22
CA GLU A 78 16.63 3.66 4.21
C GLU A 78 15.86 2.33 4.14
N CYS A 79 15.56 1.74 5.30
CA CYS A 79 14.76 0.52 5.41
C CYS A 79 13.34 0.74 4.87
N HIS A 80 12.71 1.86 5.25
CA HIS A 80 11.38 2.27 4.78
C HIS A 80 11.34 2.41 3.25
N SER A 81 12.32 3.11 2.68
CA SER A 81 12.44 3.28 1.23
C SER A 81 12.70 1.98 0.48
N GLU A 82 13.42 1.01 1.06
CA GLU A 82 13.60 -0.29 0.41
C GLU A 82 12.31 -1.13 0.41
N SER A 83 11.47 -1.00 1.45
CA SER A 83 10.11 -1.57 1.45
C SER A 83 9.29 -1.01 0.28
N HIS A 84 9.30 0.31 0.09
CA HIS A 84 8.59 0.96 -1.03
C HIS A 84 9.11 0.50 -2.40
N LYS A 85 10.43 0.44 -2.58
CA LYS A 85 11.03 -0.03 -3.83
C LYS A 85 10.65 -1.48 -4.11
N THR A 86 10.64 -2.33 -3.10
CA THR A 86 10.23 -3.74 -3.23
C THR A 86 8.76 -3.85 -3.65
N PHE A 87 7.89 -3.01 -3.07
CA PHE A 87 6.50 -2.89 -3.48
C PHE A 87 6.37 -2.56 -4.97
N ILE A 88 6.99 -1.46 -5.39
CA ILE A 88 6.92 -0.98 -6.78
C ILE A 88 7.45 -2.03 -7.76
N ARG A 89 8.61 -2.65 -7.46
CA ARG A 89 9.19 -3.71 -8.32
C ARG A 89 8.24 -4.90 -8.48
N LYS A 90 7.56 -5.32 -7.41
CA LYS A 90 6.61 -6.44 -7.47
C LYS A 90 5.36 -6.08 -8.27
N ILE A 91 4.83 -4.85 -8.12
CA ILE A 91 3.69 -4.37 -8.92
C ILE A 91 4.04 -4.34 -10.41
N GLU A 92 5.16 -3.76 -10.81
CA GLU A 92 5.56 -3.72 -12.23
C GLU A 92 5.79 -5.13 -12.80
N LYS A 93 6.38 -6.05 -12.02
CA LYS A 93 6.54 -7.45 -12.44
C LYS A 93 5.19 -8.16 -12.68
N LEU A 94 4.18 -7.88 -11.85
CA LEU A 94 2.84 -8.46 -12.01
C LEU A 94 2.09 -7.86 -13.20
N LYS A 95 2.32 -6.57 -13.49
CA LYS A 95 1.76 -5.86 -14.65
C LYS A 95 2.20 -6.48 -15.98
N ASP A 96 3.45 -6.93 -16.07
CA ASP A 96 3.95 -7.65 -17.26
C ASP A 96 3.25 -9.00 -17.50
N SER A 97 2.51 -9.50 -16.51
CA SER A 97 1.83 -10.79 -16.55
C SER A 97 0.33 -10.72 -16.88
N ILE A 98 -0.24 -9.52 -17.09
CA ILE A 98 -1.69 -9.34 -17.29
C ILE A 98 -2.26 -10.11 -18.49
N ASN A 99 -1.45 -10.33 -19.52
CA ASN A 99 -1.89 -11.01 -20.74
C ASN A 99 -1.92 -12.53 -20.61
N LYS A 100 -1.35 -13.09 -19.53
CA LYS A 100 -1.20 -14.54 -19.36
C LYS A 100 -2.42 -15.16 -18.66
N ASP A 101 -2.79 -14.59 -17.52
CA ASP A 101 -3.89 -15.09 -16.69
C ASP A 101 -4.32 -13.99 -15.71
N ALA A 102 -5.47 -13.37 -15.98
CA ALA A 102 -5.96 -12.25 -15.18
C ALA A 102 -6.33 -12.67 -13.75
N MET A 103 -6.97 -13.84 -13.59
CA MET A 103 -7.40 -14.31 -12.28
C MET A 103 -6.22 -14.71 -11.40
N ARG A 104 -5.17 -15.30 -11.97
CA ARG A 104 -3.93 -15.55 -11.24
C ARG A 104 -3.28 -14.25 -10.77
N VAL A 105 -3.20 -13.23 -11.63
CA VAL A 105 -2.62 -11.93 -11.26
C VAL A 105 -3.44 -11.25 -10.16
N LEU A 106 -4.77 -11.29 -10.21
CA LEU A 106 -5.63 -10.76 -9.14
C LEU A 106 -5.37 -11.46 -7.80
N LYS A 107 -5.22 -12.79 -7.79
CA LYS A 107 -4.92 -13.56 -6.56
C LYS A 107 -3.56 -13.21 -5.99
N GLU A 108 -2.55 -13.07 -6.86
CA GLU A 108 -1.22 -12.66 -6.44
C GLU A 108 -1.19 -11.22 -5.88
N LEU A 109 -1.98 -10.31 -6.46
CA LEU A 109 -2.11 -8.94 -5.95
C LEU A 109 -2.80 -8.89 -4.59
N ASP A 110 -3.88 -9.65 -4.39
CA ASP A 110 -4.63 -9.73 -3.12
C ASP A 110 -3.70 -10.10 -1.95
N ILE A 111 -3.02 -11.24 -2.09
CA ILE A 111 -2.08 -11.74 -1.08
C ILE A 111 -0.95 -10.72 -0.87
N PHE A 112 -0.34 -10.25 -1.95
CA PHE A 112 0.82 -9.38 -1.87
C PHE A 112 0.51 -8.04 -1.20
N ILE A 113 -0.60 -7.39 -1.53
CA ILE A 113 -0.97 -6.09 -0.95
C ILE A 113 -1.28 -6.26 0.54
N LEU A 114 -2.01 -7.30 0.91
CA LEU A 114 -2.35 -7.55 2.31
C LEU A 114 -1.10 -7.79 3.17
N ASP A 115 -0.14 -8.57 2.67
CA ASP A 115 1.10 -8.85 3.39
C ASP A 115 1.98 -7.59 3.47
N TRP A 116 2.12 -6.86 2.37
CA TRP A 116 2.92 -5.64 2.35
C TRP A 116 2.40 -4.57 3.30
N VAL A 117 1.08 -4.35 3.39
CA VAL A 117 0.49 -3.37 4.34
C VAL A 117 0.86 -3.72 5.78
N LYS A 118 0.72 -5.00 6.17
CA LYS A 118 1.06 -5.45 7.54
C LYS A 118 2.54 -5.24 7.86
N ASP A 119 3.41 -5.57 6.92
CA ASP A 119 4.85 -5.44 7.09
C ASP A 119 5.29 -3.97 7.12
N HIS A 120 4.68 -3.12 6.29
CA HIS A 120 4.96 -1.68 6.24
C HIS A 120 4.46 -0.93 7.48
N GLU A 121 3.27 -1.24 7.99
CA GLU A 121 2.81 -0.71 9.28
C GLU A 121 3.77 -1.05 10.44
N ALA A 122 4.44 -2.21 10.37
CA ALA A 122 5.43 -2.62 11.35
C ALA A 122 6.75 -1.82 11.24
N THR A 123 7.14 -1.32 10.06
CA THR A 123 8.40 -0.56 9.92
C THR A 123 8.39 0.76 10.67
N TYR A 124 7.21 1.35 10.91
CA TYR A 124 7.08 2.58 11.70
C TYR A 124 7.37 2.42 13.20
N ASN A 125 7.21 1.21 13.72
CA ASN A 125 7.38 0.90 15.15
C ASN A 125 8.73 0.25 15.47
N ALA A 126 9.59 0.09 14.46
CA ALA A 126 10.90 -0.55 14.54
C ALA A 126 12.04 0.43 14.82
#